data_AF-A0A1Y1M8Z8-F1
#
_entry.id   AF-A0A1Y1M8Z8-F1
#
_cell.length_a   1.000
_cell.length_b   1.000
_cell.length_c   1.000
_cell.angle_alpha   90.00
_cell.angle_beta   90.00
_cell.angle_gamma   90.00
#
_symmetry.space_group_name_H-M   'P 1'
#
loop_
_entity.id
_entity.type
_entity.pdbx_description
1 polymer ?
#
loop_
_entity_poly.entity_id
_entity_poly.type
_entity_poly.pdbx_seq_one_letter_code
_entity_poly.pdbx_strand_id
1 'polypeptide(L)'
;ALTVGKWKILHGSTYNGTWDNWYGPSGRNGFYNATKVLTSPAGKAISKIKVSTNSAVIAHLRKVADVDCGAQKNSFPCKPLEAPCLFDLETDPCERTNLATE
;
A
#
# COMPACT_ATOMS: atom_id res chain seq x y z
N ALA A 1 -3.94 -11.69 9.62
CA ALA A 1 -4.36 -10.30 9.86
C ALA A 1 -5.85 -10.19 9.59
N LEU A 2 -6.57 -9.37 10.34
CA LEU A 2 -8.00 -9.09 10.15
C LEU A 2 -8.19 -7.58 10.02
N THR A 3 -9.05 -7.16 9.09
CA THR A 3 -9.39 -5.75 8.89
C THR A 3 -10.90 -5.58 8.97
N VAL A 4 -11.36 -4.61 9.77
CA VAL A 4 -12.77 -4.22 9.90
C VAL A 4 -12.87 -2.70 9.90
N GLY A 5 -13.43 -2.13 8.83
CA GLY A 5 -13.41 -0.68 8.61
C GLY A 5 -11.97 -0.17 8.53
N LYS A 6 -11.67 0.87 9.30
CA LYS A 6 -10.32 1.46 9.39
C LYS A 6 -9.34 0.65 10.25
N TRP A 7 -9.82 -0.30 11.04
CA TRP A 7 -9.00 -1.01 12.01
C TRP A 7 -8.38 -2.27 11.41
N LYS A 8 -7.08 -2.43 11.61
CA LYS A 8 -6.35 -3.66 11.29
C LYS A 8 -5.72 -4.25 12.55
N ILE A 9 -5.96 -5.54 12.78
CA ILE A 9 -5.29 -6.32 13.82
C ILE A 9 -4.32 -7.31 13.20
N LEU A 10 -3.11 -7.35 13.77
CA LEU A 10 -2.07 -8.32 13.44
C LEU A 10 -1.69 -9.13 14.67
N HIS A 11 -1.64 -10.46 14.54
CA HIS A 11 -1.22 -11.37 15.60
C HIS A 11 -0.57 -12.60 14.95
N GLY A 12 0.63 -12.95 15.42
CA GLY A 12 1.50 -13.95 14.79
C GLY A 12 2.30 -13.43 13.60
N SER A 13 3.38 -14.14 13.26
CA SER A 13 4.27 -13.86 12.13
C SER A 13 4.65 -15.13 11.38
N THR A 14 5.31 -14.98 10.24
CA THR A 14 5.97 -16.06 9.47
C THR A 14 7.48 -15.87 9.50
N TYR A 15 8.25 -16.92 9.23
CA TYR A 15 9.72 -16.85 9.20
C TYR A 15 10.33 -16.20 10.46
N ASN A 16 9.76 -16.50 11.63
CA ASN A 16 10.21 -15.98 12.93
C ASN A 16 10.41 -14.44 12.97
N GLY A 17 9.50 -13.69 12.35
CA GLY A 17 9.53 -12.22 12.39
C GLY A 17 10.50 -11.56 11.42
N THR A 18 11.14 -12.33 10.54
CA THR A 18 12.07 -11.80 9.52
C THR A 18 11.43 -10.71 8.65
N TRP A 19 10.11 -10.77 8.48
CA TRP A 19 9.32 -9.88 7.60
C TRP A 19 8.38 -8.92 8.34
N ASP A 20 8.60 -8.70 9.64
CA ASP A 20 7.68 -7.86 10.47
C ASP A 20 7.95 -6.35 10.35
N ASN A 21 8.98 -5.95 9.60
CA ASN A 21 9.36 -4.55 9.43
C ASN A 21 8.63 -3.86 8.26
N TRP A 22 8.66 -2.53 8.27
CA TRP A 22 8.26 -1.71 7.12
C TRP A 22 9.40 -1.59 6.11
N TYR A 23 9.21 -2.10 4.89
CA TYR A 23 10.24 -2.10 3.82
C TYR A 23 10.15 -0.94 2.82
N GLY A 24 9.09 -0.14 2.93
CA GLY A 24 8.91 1.09 2.17
C GLY A 24 8.79 0.94 0.65
N PRO A 25 8.83 2.08 -0.07
CA PRO A 25 8.48 2.16 -1.49
C PRO A 25 9.65 1.79 -2.42
N SER A 26 10.59 0.95 -1.98
CA SER A 26 11.71 0.53 -2.83
C SER A 26 11.21 -0.10 -4.14
N GLY A 27 11.98 0.05 -5.22
CA GLY A 27 11.61 -0.47 -6.54
C GLY A 27 10.62 0.40 -7.34
N ARG A 28 10.18 1.56 -6.83
CA ARG A 28 9.39 2.55 -7.60
C ARG A 28 10.24 3.48 -8.49
N ASN A 29 11.55 3.29 -8.52
CA ASN A 29 12.47 4.07 -9.33
C ASN A 29 12.40 3.62 -10.80
N GLY A 30 12.01 4.52 -11.71
CA GLY A 30 12.05 4.26 -13.15
C GLY A 30 10.94 4.94 -13.94
N PHE A 31 11.04 4.86 -15.26
CA PHE A 31 10.03 5.39 -16.16
C PHE A 31 8.84 4.43 -16.28
N TYR A 32 7.64 4.93 -15.98
CA TYR A 32 6.41 4.17 -16.15
C TYR A 32 5.89 4.23 -17.59
N ASN A 33 5.95 3.10 -18.31
CA ASN A 33 5.49 3.03 -19.69
C ASN A 33 3.96 2.83 -19.76
N ALA A 34 3.21 3.93 -19.81
CA ALA A 34 1.75 3.92 -19.92
C ALA A 34 1.23 3.21 -21.18
N THR A 35 2.01 3.16 -22.27
CA THR A 35 1.64 2.47 -23.51
C THR A 35 1.44 0.97 -23.27
N LYS A 36 2.25 0.34 -22.40
CA LYS A 36 2.05 -1.08 -22.03
C LYS A 36 0.70 -1.31 -21.34
N VAL A 37 0.21 -0.35 -20.58
CA VAL A 37 -1.12 -0.41 -19.94
C VAL A 37 -2.23 -0.25 -20.96
N LEU A 38 -2.13 0.77 -21.82
CA LEU A 38 -3.12 1.07 -22.86
C LEU A 38 -3.29 -0.11 -23.84
N THR A 39 -2.20 -0.78 -24.16
CA THR A 39 -2.18 -1.92 -25.10
C THR A 39 -2.42 -3.28 -24.45
N SER A 40 -2.53 -3.33 -23.12
CA SER A 40 -2.85 -4.55 -22.38
C SER A 40 -4.26 -5.07 -22.69
N PRO A 41 -4.58 -6.32 -22.35
CA PRO A 41 -5.95 -6.84 -22.45
C PRO A 41 -6.99 -5.96 -21.72
N ALA A 42 -6.65 -5.43 -20.53
CA ALA A 42 -7.51 -4.53 -19.78
C ALA A 42 -7.69 -3.18 -20.51
N GLY A 43 -6.61 -2.58 -21.02
CA GLY A 43 -6.68 -1.34 -21.80
C GLY A 43 -7.53 -1.48 -23.07
N LYS A 44 -7.40 -2.61 -23.77
CA LYS A 44 -8.22 -2.96 -24.93
C LYS A 44 -9.69 -3.23 -24.58
N ALA A 45 -9.99 -3.76 -23.40
CA ALA A 45 -11.37 -3.96 -22.95
C ALA A 45 -12.03 -2.61 -22.61
N ILE A 46 -11.32 -1.73 -21.90
CA ILE A 46 -11.77 -0.39 -21.54
C ILE A 46 -12.03 0.47 -22.79
N SER A 47 -11.17 0.35 -23.83
CA SER A 47 -11.38 1.09 -25.08
C SER A 47 -12.66 0.69 -25.82
N LYS A 48 -13.10 -0.58 -25.71
CA LYS A 48 -14.34 -1.07 -26.33
C LYS A 48 -15.60 -0.44 -25.71
N ILE A 49 -15.55 -0.08 -24.42
CA ILE A 49 -16.67 0.59 -23.72
C ILE A 49 -16.56 2.13 -23.77
N LYS A 50 -15.71 2.67 -24.66
CA LYS A 50 -15.53 4.11 -24.91
C LYS A 50 -15.15 4.94 -23.68
N VAL A 51 -14.57 4.32 -22.65
CA VAL A 51 -13.96 5.05 -21.54
C VAL A 51 -12.62 5.58 -22.03
N SER A 52 -12.49 6.91 -22.08
CA SER A 52 -11.27 7.57 -22.53
C SER A 52 -10.18 7.43 -21.48
N THR A 53 -9.17 6.62 -21.80
CA THR A 53 -7.97 6.47 -20.99
C THR A 53 -6.77 6.84 -21.86
N ASN A 54 -5.99 7.81 -21.42
CA ASN A 54 -4.73 8.20 -22.06
C ASN A 54 -3.60 8.22 -21.02
N SER A 55 -2.37 8.45 -21.48
CA SER A 55 -1.19 8.43 -20.60
C SER A 55 -1.28 9.43 -19.44
N ALA A 56 -1.91 10.60 -19.63
CA ALA A 56 -2.08 11.59 -18.57
C ALA A 56 -3.09 11.14 -17.51
N VAL A 57 -4.22 10.55 -17.94
CA VAL A 57 -5.21 9.96 -17.02
C VAL A 57 -4.57 8.82 -16.21
N ILE A 58 -3.79 7.94 -16.87
CA ILE A 58 -3.07 6.86 -16.17
C ILE A 58 -2.08 7.42 -15.15
N ALA A 59 -1.29 8.42 -15.53
CA ALA A 59 -0.33 9.05 -14.61
C ALA A 59 -1.04 9.70 -13.41
N HIS A 60 -2.17 10.38 -13.65
CA HIS A 60 -2.97 10.98 -12.60
C HIS A 60 -3.56 9.93 -11.65
N LEU A 61 -4.23 8.90 -12.19
CA LEU A 61 -4.80 7.80 -11.40
C LEU A 61 -3.76 7.09 -10.55
N ARG A 62 -2.57 6.85 -11.11
CA ARG A 62 -1.45 6.28 -10.36
C ARG A 62 -1.01 7.17 -9.22
N LYS A 63 -0.90 8.47 -9.44
CA LYS A 63 -0.48 9.43 -8.41
C LYS A 63 -1.49 9.49 -7.26
N VAL A 64 -2.79 9.53 -7.55
CA VAL A 64 -3.82 9.62 -6.51
C VAL A 64 -4.09 8.30 -5.79
N ALA A 65 -3.75 7.17 -6.41
CA ALA A 65 -3.82 5.85 -5.80
C ALA A 65 -2.55 5.49 -5.01
N ASP A 66 -1.49 6.30 -5.08
CA ASP A 66 -0.24 5.99 -4.41
C ASP A 66 -0.31 6.35 -2.93
N VAL A 67 0.05 5.40 -2.06
CA VAL A 67 0.26 5.67 -0.63
C VAL A 67 1.68 6.23 -0.47
N ASP A 68 1.76 7.51 -0.11
CA ASP A 68 3.00 8.19 0.23
C ASP A 68 3.17 8.25 1.76
N CYS A 69 4.07 7.43 2.27
CA CYS A 69 4.37 7.36 3.70
C CYS A 69 5.36 8.42 4.18
N GLY A 70 5.95 9.23 3.27
CA GLY A 70 6.94 10.24 3.57
C GLY A 70 8.18 9.75 4.35
N ALA A 71 8.98 10.71 4.79
CA ALA A 71 10.09 10.47 5.73
C ALA A 71 9.55 10.14 7.14
N GLN A 72 10.25 9.25 7.86
CA GLN A 72 9.82 8.75 9.16
C GLN A 72 9.50 9.88 10.15
N LYS A 73 8.26 9.88 10.66
CA LYS A 73 7.90 10.45 11.94
C LYS A 73 7.75 9.27 12.90
N ASN A 74 8.18 9.43 14.15
CA ASN A 74 8.12 8.47 15.27
C ASN A 74 7.35 7.17 14.98
N SER A 75 8.04 6.03 15.01
CA SER A 75 7.44 4.71 14.78
C SER A 75 7.30 3.96 16.09
N PHE A 76 6.16 3.32 16.29
CA PHE A 76 5.95 2.34 17.36
C PHE A 76 5.87 0.95 16.71
N PRO A 77 6.98 0.19 16.73
CA PRO A 77 7.07 -1.05 15.97
C PRO A 77 6.10 -2.11 16.51
N CYS A 78 5.51 -2.86 15.60
CA CYS A 78 4.71 -4.02 15.93
C CYS A 78 5.61 -5.26 16.06
N LYS A 79 5.39 -6.04 17.11
CA LYS A 79 6.05 -7.32 17.33
C LYS A 79 4.99 -8.41 17.52
N PRO A 80 4.41 -8.92 16.42
CA PRO A 80 3.20 -9.73 16.47
C PRO A 80 3.41 -11.13 17.08
N LEU A 81 4.66 -11.56 17.29
CA LEU A 81 5.01 -12.76 18.06
C LEU A 81 5.05 -12.53 19.58
N GLU A 82 5.17 -11.27 20.04
CA GLU A 82 5.15 -10.92 21.46
C GLU A 82 3.72 -10.58 21.93
N ALA A 83 2.98 -9.77 21.16
CA ALA A 83 1.59 -9.39 21.44
C ALA A 83 0.85 -8.98 20.17
N PRO A 84 -0.50 -9.00 20.15
CA PRO A 84 -1.28 -8.44 19.05
C PRO A 84 -1.00 -6.95 18.84
N CYS A 85 -1.03 -6.50 17.58
CA CYS A 85 -0.89 -5.11 17.19
C CYS A 85 -2.18 -4.57 16.58
N LEU A 86 -2.39 -3.26 16.72
CA LEU A 86 -3.55 -2.53 16.19
C LEU A 86 -3.10 -1.32 15.39
N PHE A 87 -3.69 -1.11 14.22
CA PHE A 87 -3.44 0.05 13.36
C PHE A 87 -4.75 0.70 12.91
N ASP A 88 -4.73 2.03 12.79
CA ASP A 88 -5.76 2.82 12.10
C ASP A 88 -5.27 3.14 10.68
N LEU A 89 -5.83 2.44 9.68
CA LEU A 89 -5.41 2.56 8.28
C LEU A 89 -5.84 3.86 7.61
N GLU A 90 -6.79 4.61 8.19
CA GLU A 90 -7.19 5.91 7.64
C GLU A 90 -6.14 6.98 7.96
N THR A 91 -5.59 6.95 9.18
CA THR A 91 -4.59 7.93 9.63
C THR A 91 -3.14 7.44 9.47
N ASP A 92 -2.93 6.12 9.49
CA ASP A 92 -1.63 5.47 9.31
C ASP A 92 -1.74 4.30 8.30
N PRO A 93 -1.90 4.61 7.00
CA PRO A 93 -1.94 3.58 5.95
C PRO A 93 -0.61 2.83 5.79
N CYS A 94 0.43 3.25 6.49
CA CYS A 94 1.78 2.71 6.44
C CYS A 94 2.09 1.77 7.60
N GLU A 95 1.16 1.63 8.56
CA GLU A 95 1.24 0.68 9.67
C GLU A 95 2.53 0.87 10.49
N ARG A 96 2.90 2.12 10.74
CA ARG A 96 4.14 2.51 11.45
C ARG A 96 3.94 2.69 12.95
N THR A 97 2.70 2.86 13.39
CA THR A 97 2.34 3.14 14.78
C THR A 97 1.40 2.07 15.33
N ASN A 98 1.93 1.16 16.14
CA ASN A 98 1.12 0.20 16.87
C ASN A 98 0.34 0.88 18.01
N LEU A 99 -0.98 0.95 17.87
CA LEU A 99 -1.91 1.55 18.83
C LEU A 99 -2.31 0.59 19.96
N ALA A 100 -1.93 -0.69 19.90
CA ALA A 100 -2.22 -1.65 20.98
C ALA A 100 -1.34 -1.41 22.22
N THR A 101 -0.29 -0.60 22.08
CA THR A 101 0.72 -0.32 23.10
C THR A 101 0.90 1.18 23.36
N GLU A 102 0.00 2.03 22.84
CA GLU A 102 -0.04 3.47 23.12
C GLU A 102 -0.59 3.76 24.52
#